data_AF-A0A514ZRJ9-F1
#
_entry.id   AF-A0A514ZRJ9-F1
#
_cell.length_a   1.000
_cell.length_b   1.000
_cell.length_c   1.000
_cell.angle_alpha   90.00
_cell.angle_beta   90.00
_cell.angle_gamma   90.00
#
_symmetry.space_group_name_H-M   'P 1'
#
loop_
_entity.id
_entity.type
_entity.pdbx_description
1 polymer ?
#
loop_
_entity_poly.entity_id
_entity_poly.type
_entity_poly.pdbx_seq_one_letter_code
_entity_poly.pdbx_strand_id
1 'polypeptide(L)'
;MKLKTGKEEISYLLEKVMEKYQLATGQRIVRNTNPKNYEEVAKMLSNISNELPHTAQQLDHDLYPPDPNPKQLDYPHRKYDITGVQIKDAYNRLVAHPRSFLTDACYIYLYGIGRKGFEQHPQDTHLIEGADTNASISLLKEEQEALRQQLATCQQELNEKANQLKTSLQKQTRAWLISVIGLLVILVFVGFQWFTERAAWDTIRKDLTILPYQPTQEEIDSLSGIWLYYTGAPQARGNDPNRYHQVANNLVEITYKDGYFTFYRHGANIDHIGYIQFEAPSLVSIYSRVKNASGNVESPIHALLRLDKGKGYLTSIATTWSFDTGEGNDMIGIRNVFIKQGKGGSLEEVINTRENANCHCKIMKWTKSANQTKLFQLKYKLLDTLADKSLKNLIDENSILLREPQEGLILTPALVNKKE
;
A
#
# COMPACT_ATOMS: atom_id res chain seq x y z
N MET A 1 -8.96 -75.04 46.68
CA MET A 1 -7.87 -74.08 46.38
C MET A 1 -8.38 -72.70 46.73
N LYS A 2 -7.56 -71.78 47.25
CA LYS A 2 -8.06 -70.46 47.65
C LYS A 2 -7.96 -69.49 46.48
N LEU A 3 -9.10 -69.00 45.99
CA LEU A 3 -9.14 -67.95 44.97
C LEU A 3 -8.70 -66.61 45.58
N LYS A 4 -8.12 -65.75 44.75
CA LYS A 4 -7.92 -64.34 45.10
C LYS A 4 -9.26 -63.71 45.47
N THR A 5 -9.22 -62.72 46.36
CA THR A 5 -10.41 -62.01 46.82
C THR A 5 -10.23 -60.50 46.76
N GLY A 6 -11.34 -59.76 46.67
CA GLY A 6 -11.31 -58.30 46.76
C GLY A 6 -10.69 -57.64 45.52
N LYS A 7 -9.77 -56.69 45.74
CA LYS A 7 -9.22 -55.78 44.70
C LYS A 7 -8.50 -56.52 43.57
N GLU A 8 -7.71 -57.54 43.92
CA GLU A 8 -6.87 -58.26 42.96
C GLU A 8 -7.72 -59.14 42.05
N GLU A 9 -8.73 -59.81 42.61
CA GLU A 9 -9.68 -60.63 41.89
C GLU A 9 -10.48 -59.79 40.88
N ILE A 10 -11.15 -58.73 41.35
CA ILE A 10 -12.07 -57.99 40.49
C ILE A 10 -11.36 -57.16 39.41
N SER A 11 -10.17 -56.61 39.71
CA SER A 11 -9.43 -55.83 38.71
C SER A 11 -8.94 -56.72 37.56
N TYR A 12 -8.46 -57.91 37.86
CA TYR A 12 -8.07 -58.90 36.85
C TYR A 12 -9.27 -59.39 36.03
N LEU A 13 -10.38 -59.76 36.70
CA LEU A 13 -11.59 -60.19 36.02
C LEU A 13 -12.12 -59.10 35.07
N LEU A 14 -12.16 -57.85 35.51
CA LEU A 14 -12.63 -56.74 34.68
C LEU A 14 -11.70 -56.46 33.49
N GLU A 15 -10.39 -56.62 33.66
CA GLU A 15 -9.44 -56.53 32.55
C GLU A 15 -9.74 -57.59 31.47
N LYS A 16 -9.94 -58.84 31.88
CA LYS A 16 -10.28 -59.94 30.97
C LYS A 16 -11.67 -59.80 30.35
N VAL A 17 -12.65 -59.30 31.11
CA VAL A 17 -14.00 -58.99 30.60
C VAL A 17 -13.90 -57.94 29.49
N MET A 18 -13.14 -56.87 29.70
CA MET A 18 -12.95 -55.82 28.69
C MET A 18 -12.24 -56.39 27.46
N GLU A 19 -11.18 -57.18 27.61
CA GLU A 19 -10.50 -57.83 26.48
C GLU A 19 -11.45 -58.71 25.65
N LYS A 20 -12.19 -59.61 26.32
CA LYS A 20 -13.16 -60.50 25.67
C LYS A 20 -14.26 -59.70 24.98
N TYR A 21 -14.75 -58.63 25.60
CA TYR A 21 -15.77 -57.74 25.03
C TYR A 21 -15.26 -56.99 23.79
N GLN A 22 -14.04 -56.43 23.84
CA GLN A 22 -13.42 -55.73 22.71
C GLN A 22 -13.21 -56.67 21.52
N LEU A 23 -12.79 -57.92 21.78
CA LEU A 23 -12.64 -58.94 20.73
C LEU A 23 -13.98 -59.35 20.13
N ALA A 24 -15.02 -59.52 20.95
CA ALA A 24 -16.33 -59.97 20.48
C ALA A 24 -17.11 -58.88 19.71
N THR A 25 -16.94 -57.61 20.06
CA THR A 25 -17.74 -56.50 19.51
C THR A 25 -16.96 -55.59 18.56
N GLY A 26 -15.63 -55.65 18.56
CA GLY A 26 -14.76 -54.72 17.83
C GLY A 26 -14.71 -53.30 18.41
N GLN A 27 -15.47 -53.02 19.48
CA GLN A 27 -15.49 -51.70 20.10
C GLN A 27 -14.30 -51.51 21.03
N ARG A 28 -13.56 -50.41 20.87
CA ARG A 28 -12.40 -50.11 21.73
C ARG A 28 -12.85 -49.41 23.02
N ILE A 29 -12.52 -50.01 24.17
CA ILE A 29 -12.77 -49.42 25.49
C ILE A 29 -11.57 -48.55 25.88
N VAL A 30 -11.81 -47.25 26.12
CA VAL A 30 -10.78 -46.32 26.59
C VAL A 30 -10.70 -46.38 28.13
N ARG A 31 -9.68 -47.07 28.63
CA ARG A 31 -9.48 -47.37 30.05
C ARG A 31 -8.90 -46.17 30.82
N ASN A 32 -9.70 -45.14 31.07
CA ASN A 32 -9.33 -43.98 31.88
C ASN A 32 -10.34 -43.74 33.02
N THR A 33 -10.29 -42.58 33.68
CA THR A 33 -11.16 -42.24 34.82
C THR A 33 -12.58 -41.80 34.42
N ASN A 34 -12.94 -41.82 33.12
CA ASN A 34 -14.29 -41.47 32.66
C ASN A 34 -15.25 -42.69 32.75
N PRO A 35 -16.30 -42.64 33.59
CA PRO A 35 -17.22 -43.77 33.78
C PRO A 35 -18.02 -44.14 32.52
N LYS A 36 -18.24 -43.20 31.59
CA LYS A 36 -18.97 -43.45 30.33
C LYS A 36 -18.27 -44.48 29.44
N ASN A 37 -16.95 -44.57 29.53
CA ASN A 37 -16.18 -45.52 28.71
C ASN A 37 -16.44 -46.98 29.06
N TYR A 38 -17.02 -47.24 30.23
CA TYR A 38 -17.30 -48.59 30.73
C TYR A 38 -18.78 -48.96 30.64
N GLU A 39 -19.62 -48.04 30.15
CA GLU A 39 -21.08 -48.15 30.25
C GLU A 39 -21.64 -49.31 29.43
N GLU A 40 -21.09 -49.58 28.25
CA GLU A 40 -21.53 -50.70 27.42
C GLU A 40 -21.14 -52.06 28.01
N VAL A 41 -19.97 -52.16 28.64
CA VAL A 41 -19.59 -53.36 29.41
C VAL A 41 -20.49 -53.50 30.64
N ALA A 42 -20.83 -52.38 31.29
CA ALA A 42 -21.69 -52.36 32.45
C ALA A 42 -23.11 -52.83 32.12
N LYS A 43 -23.67 -52.43 30.97
CA LYS A 43 -24.95 -52.94 30.46
C LYS A 43 -24.89 -54.45 30.18
N MET A 44 -23.82 -54.92 29.54
CA MET A 44 -23.64 -56.34 29.25
C MET A 44 -23.59 -57.17 30.53
N LEU A 45 -22.76 -56.79 31.50
CA LEU A 45 -22.69 -57.49 32.79
C LEU A 45 -23.98 -57.37 33.57
N SER A 46 -24.69 -56.24 33.46
CA SER A 46 -26.02 -56.05 34.06
C SER A 46 -27.04 -57.05 33.54
N ASN A 47 -26.99 -57.41 32.27
CA ASN A 47 -27.89 -58.41 31.72
C ASN A 47 -27.63 -59.80 32.32
N ILE A 48 -26.38 -60.09 32.68
CA ILE A 48 -26.02 -61.34 33.37
C ILE A 48 -26.43 -61.27 34.84
N SER A 49 -26.10 -60.17 35.53
CA SER A 49 -26.33 -60.03 36.97
C SER A 49 -27.81 -60.01 37.35
N ASN A 50 -28.70 -59.50 36.49
CA ASN A 50 -30.13 -59.51 36.76
C ASN A 50 -30.80 -60.88 36.56
N GLU A 51 -30.13 -61.84 35.89
CA GLU A 51 -30.60 -63.22 35.76
C GLU A 51 -30.12 -64.13 36.92
N LEU A 52 -29.24 -63.63 37.79
CA LEU A 52 -28.71 -64.40 38.93
C LEU A 52 -29.80 -64.97 39.86
N PRO A 53 -30.93 -64.29 40.16
CA PRO A 53 -31.98 -64.88 40.99
C PRO A 53 -32.58 -66.18 40.45
N HIS A 54 -32.41 -66.46 39.15
CA HIS A 54 -33.01 -67.61 38.47
C HIS A 54 -31.99 -68.66 38.02
N THR A 55 -30.69 -68.38 38.14
CA THR A 55 -29.63 -69.19 37.51
C THR A 55 -28.67 -69.87 38.50
N ALA A 56 -28.88 -69.70 39.81
CA ALA A 56 -27.96 -70.18 40.86
C ALA A 56 -27.62 -71.68 40.76
N GLN A 57 -28.60 -72.54 40.51
CA GLN A 57 -28.35 -73.99 40.38
C GLN A 57 -27.70 -74.36 39.03
N GLN A 58 -28.03 -73.63 37.96
CA GLN A 58 -27.54 -73.90 36.61
C GLN A 58 -26.08 -73.46 36.44
N LEU A 59 -25.71 -72.32 37.00
CA LEU A 59 -24.42 -71.68 36.80
C LEU A 59 -23.50 -71.81 38.02
N ASP A 60 -23.94 -72.47 39.10
CA ASP A 60 -23.17 -72.70 40.34
C ASP A 60 -22.58 -71.40 40.93
N HIS A 61 -23.47 -70.51 41.36
CA HIS A 61 -23.14 -69.30 42.14
C HIS A 61 -24.03 -69.19 43.39
N ASP A 62 -23.79 -68.16 44.21
CA ASP A 62 -24.57 -67.90 45.42
C ASP A 62 -26.04 -67.55 45.11
N LEU A 63 -26.96 -67.81 46.04
CA LEU A 63 -28.38 -67.49 45.87
C LEU A 63 -28.62 -65.99 45.99
N TYR A 64 -29.21 -65.39 44.95
CA TYR A 64 -29.60 -63.98 44.93
C TYR A 64 -31.13 -63.85 45.04
N PRO A 65 -31.66 -63.06 46.00
CA PRO A 65 -33.10 -62.90 46.14
C PRO A 65 -33.71 -62.15 44.94
N PRO A 66 -34.91 -62.52 44.46
CA PRO A 66 -35.57 -61.81 43.36
C PRO A 66 -35.85 -60.35 43.70
N ASP A 67 -36.08 -59.53 42.67
CA ASP A 67 -36.48 -58.13 42.86
C ASP A 67 -37.94 -58.08 43.35
N PRO A 68 -38.22 -57.50 44.54
CA PRO A 68 -39.59 -57.37 45.03
C PRO A 68 -40.43 -56.34 44.26
N ASN A 69 -39.83 -55.57 43.33
CA ASN A 69 -40.53 -54.54 42.56
C ASN A 69 -41.23 -55.14 41.32
N PRO A 70 -42.57 -55.03 41.19
CA PRO A 70 -43.31 -55.59 40.05
C PRO A 70 -43.20 -54.77 38.75
N LYS A 71 -42.50 -53.63 38.76
CA LYS A 71 -42.33 -52.77 37.58
C LYS A 71 -41.11 -53.22 36.77
N GLN A 72 -41.27 -53.43 35.46
CA GLN A 72 -40.15 -53.61 34.53
C GLN A 72 -39.39 -52.28 34.41
N LEU A 73 -38.26 -52.18 35.13
CA LEU A 73 -37.39 -51.01 35.10
C LEU A 73 -36.33 -51.17 34.01
N ASP A 74 -36.03 -50.08 33.30
CA ASP A 74 -34.91 -50.02 32.35
C ASP A 74 -33.57 -49.86 33.07
N TYR A 75 -32.48 -50.23 32.39
CA TYR A 75 -31.12 -49.93 32.85
C TYR A 75 -30.93 -48.42 33.05
N PRO A 76 -30.28 -47.94 34.13
CA PRO A 76 -29.58 -48.68 35.19
C PRO A 76 -30.40 -48.79 36.51
N HIS A 77 -31.71 -49.01 36.44
CA HIS A 77 -32.60 -48.96 37.61
C HIS A 77 -33.02 -50.33 38.15
N ARG A 78 -32.57 -51.45 37.56
CA ARG A 78 -32.85 -52.80 38.06
C ARG A 78 -31.97 -53.13 39.27
N LYS A 79 -32.46 -53.97 40.19
CA LYS A 79 -31.79 -54.29 41.47
C LYS A 79 -30.32 -54.70 41.33
N TYR A 80 -29.97 -55.45 40.30
CA TYR A 80 -28.60 -55.97 40.09
C TYR A 80 -27.86 -55.26 38.96
N ASP A 81 -28.30 -54.08 38.52
CA ASP A 81 -27.57 -53.32 37.51
C ASP A 81 -26.18 -52.91 37.99
N ILE A 82 -25.21 -53.11 37.10
CA ILE A 82 -23.82 -52.70 37.21
C ILE A 82 -23.67 -51.40 36.41
N THR A 83 -23.12 -50.37 37.04
CA THR A 83 -22.89 -49.05 36.43
C THR A 83 -21.46 -48.89 35.95
N GLY A 84 -21.24 -48.02 34.95
CA GLY A 84 -19.89 -47.68 34.47
C GLY A 84 -18.98 -47.13 35.57
N VAL A 85 -19.55 -46.46 36.58
CA VAL A 85 -18.82 -46.01 37.78
C VAL A 85 -18.31 -47.20 38.59
N GLN A 86 -19.14 -48.21 38.85
CA GLN A 86 -18.75 -49.41 39.59
C GLN A 86 -17.63 -50.18 38.88
N ILE A 87 -17.70 -50.30 37.55
CA ILE A 87 -16.61 -50.91 36.76
C ILE A 87 -15.35 -50.06 36.84
N LYS A 88 -15.44 -48.76 36.61
CA LYS A 88 -14.30 -47.84 36.66
C LYS A 88 -13.60 -47.88 38.01
N ASP A 89 -14.35 -47.82 39.12
CA ASP A 89 -13.76 -47.81 40.47
C ASP A 89 -13.17 -49.18 40.85
N ALA A 90 -13.81 -50.28 40.46
CA ALA A 90 -13.29 -51.63 40.72
C ALA A 90 -12.04 -51.94 39.86
N TYR A 91 -12.04 -51.55 38.59
CA TYR A 91 -10.90 -51.70 37.68
C TYR A 91 -9.68 -50.91 38.16
N ASN A 92 -9.89 -49.65 38.58
CA ASN A 92 -8.83 -48.80 39.15
C ASN A 92 -8.46 -49.15 40.61
N ARG A 93 -8.89 -50.31 41.12
CA ARG A 93 -8.55 -50.85 42.46
C ARG A 93 -8.99 -49.94 43.63
N LEU A 94 -9.99 -49.10 43.41
CA LEU A 94 -10.53 -48.19 44.43
C LEU A 94 -11.54 -48.89 45.37
N VAL A 95 -12.15 -50.00 44.93
CA VAL A 95 -13.14 -50.75 45.72
C VAL A 95 -12.51 -51.92 46.45
N ALA A 96 -12.46 -51.89 47.78
CA ALA A 96 -11.89 -52.97 48.59
C ALA A 96 -12.73 -54.26 48.57
N HIS A 97 -14.05 -54.12 48.60
CA HIS A 97 -15.01 -55.22 48.60
C HIS A 97 -15.99 -55.03 47.44
N PRO A 98 -15.71 -55.59 46.25
CA PRO A 98 -16.63 -55.53 45.12
C PRO A 98 -17.93 -56.24 45.47
N ARG A 99 -19.05 -55.78 44.91
CA ARG A 99 -20.34 -56.43 45.12
C ARG A 99 -20.31 -57.84 44.53
N SER A 100 -20.83 -58.83 45.25
CA SER A 100 -20.76 -60.24 44.84
C SER A 100 -21.36 -60.50 43.46
N PHE A 101 -22.48 -59.85 43.13
CA PHE A 101 -23.13 -59.99 41.82
C PHE A 101 -22.27 -59.46 40.66
N LEU A 102 -21.39 -58.47 40.90
CA LEU A 102 -20.45 -57.99 39.89
C LEU A 102 -19.37 -59.05 39.64
N THR A 103 -18.85 -59.65 40.71
CA THR A 103 -17.86 -60.72 40.63
C THR A 103 -18.43 -61.94 39.91
N ASP A 104 -19.62 -62.42 40.30
CA ASP A 104 -20.28 -63.55 39.63
C ASP A 104 -20.60 -63.25 38.17
N ALA A 105 -21.08 -62.06 37.83
CA ALA A 105 -21.31 -61.68 36.44
C ALA A 105 -20.03 -61.72 35.60
N CYS A 106 -18.87 -61.35 36.17
CA CYS A 106 -17.59 -61.46 35.48
C CYS A 106 -17.16 -62.91 35.27
N TYR A 107 -17.28 -63.77 36.29
CA TYR A 107 -16.97 -65.20 36.16
C TYR A 107 -17.87 -65.87 35.12
N ILE A 108 -19.18 -65.60 35.16
CA ILE A 108 -20.15 -66.15 34.20
C ILE A 108 -19.83 -65.67 32.79
N TYR A 109 -19.53 -64.37 32.60
CA TYR A 109 -19.19 -63.86 31.28
C TYR A 109 -17.92 -64.49 30.71
N LEU A 110 -16.90 -64.69 31.54
CA LEU A 110 -15.61 -65.22 31.11
C LEU A 110 -15.63 -66.73 30.90
N TYR A 111 -16.14 -67.47 31.88
CA TYR A 111 -15.98 -68.93 32.00
C TYR A 111 -17.31 -69.70 31.94
N GLY A 112 -18.45 -69.00 31.86
CA GLY A 112 -19.77 -69.64 31.78
C GLY A 112 -20.29 -70.23 33.09
N ILE A 113 -19.56 -70.06 34.19
CA ILE A 113 -19.90 -70.53 35.53
C ILE A 113 -19.67 -69.42 36.55
N GLY A 114 -20.39 -69.48 37.67
CA GLY A 114 -20.27 -68.60 38.81
C GLY A 114 -18.97 -68.75 39.57
N ARG A 115 -18.69 -67.81 40.49
CA ARG A 115 -17.47 -67.84 41.31
C ARG A 115 -17.35 -69.13 42.12
N LYS A 116 -18.47 -69.62 42.65
CA LYS A 116 -18.52 -70.84 43.49
C LYS A 116 -18.22 -72.10 42.69
N GLY A 117 -18.76 -72.23 41.47
CA GLY A 117 -18.42 -73.32 40.56
C GLY A 117 -16.98 -73.24 40.04
N PHE A 118 -16.50 -72.02 39.77
CA PHE A 118 -15.11 -71.80 39.36
C PHE A 118 -14.11 -72.21 40.45
N GLU A 119 -14.43 -72.02 41.73
CA GLU A 119 -13.58 -72.45 42.85
C GLU A 119 -13.38 -73.98 42.91
N GLN A 120 -14.36 -74.75 42.43
CA GLN A 120 -14.27 -76.21 42.39
C GLN A 120 -13.38 -76.71 41.23
N HIS A 121 -13.38 -75.99 40.10
CA HIS A 121 -12.62 -76.35 38.90
C HIS A 121 -12.02 -75.09 38.24
N PRO A 122 -10.93 -74.51 38.79
CA PRO A 122 -10.38 -73.25 38.31
C PRO A 122 -9.75 -73.44 36.92
N GLN A 123 -10.23 -72.65 35.95
CA GLN A 123 -9.71 -72.66 34.58
C GLN A 123 -8.58 -71.66 34.35
N ASP A 124 -8.37 -70.73 35.28
CA ASP A 124 -7.37 -69.66 35.19
C ASP A 124 -6.49 -69.64 36.44
N THR A 125 -5.20 -69.93 36.24
CA THR A 125 -4.20 -70.00 37.30
C THR A 125 -3.89 -68.65 37.93
N HIS A 126 -4.13 -67.52 37.23
CA HIS A 126 -3.88 -66.17 37.75
C HIS A 126 -4.89 -65.73 38.81
N LEU A 127 -6.02 -66.44 38.94
CA LEU A 127 -7.04 -66.22 39.96
C LEU A 127 -6.82 -67.04 41.24
N ILE A 128 -5.80 -67.89 41.29
CA ILE A 128 -5.45 -68.70 42.47
C ILE A 128 -4.44 -67.93 43.33
N GLU A 129 -4.65 -67.90 44.66
CA GLU A 129 -3.69 -67.31 45.60
C GLU A 129 -2.36 -68.10 45.58
N GLY A 130 -1.24 -67.41 45.36
CA GLY A 130 0.12 -67.98 45.48
C GLY A 130 0.76 -68.53 44.19
N ALA A 131 0.17 -68.33 43.01
CA ALA A 131 0.66 -68.95 41.77
C ALA A 131 1.87 -68.25 41.10
N ASP A 132 2.18 -66.96 41.32
CA ASP A 132 3.28 -66.30 40.61
C ASP A 132 3.92 -65.16 41.42
N THR A 133 5.17 -65.33 41.83
CA THR A 133 5.98 -64.22 42.42
C THR A 133 7.35 -64.02 41.78
N ASN A 134 7.80 -64.91 40.88
CA ASN A 134 9.18 -64.87 40.36
C ASN A 134 9.32 -64.57 38.85
N ALA A 135 8.29 -64.78 38.02
CA ALA A 135 8.36 -64.47 36.58
C ALA A 135 7.97 -63.01 36.24
N SER A 136 7.19 -62.35 37.09
CA SER A 136 6.67 -60.99 36.85
C SER A 136 7.73 -59.91 37.11
N ILE A 137 8.67 -60.17 38.01
CA ILE A 137 9.70 -59.19 38.42
C ILE A 137 10.80 -59.04 37.36
N SER A 138 11.13 -60.11 36.63
CA SER A 138 12.11 -60.05 35.53
C SER A 138 11.56 -59.32 34.31
N LEU A 139 10.31 -59.60 33.90
CA LEU A 139 9.66 -58.92 32.77
C LEU A 139 9.44 -57.43 33.02
N LEU A 140 9.03 -57.04 34.24
CA LEU A 140 8.86 -55.63 34.61
C LEU A 140 10.18 -54.85 34.59
N LYS A 141 11.30 -55.51 34.90
CA LYS A 141 12.63 -54.89 34.91
C LYS A 141 13.16 -54.67 33.49
N GLU A 142 12.95 -55.64 32.60
CA GLU A 142 13.29 -55.51 31.17
C GLU A 142 12.43 -54.42 30.49
N GLU A 143 11.13 -54.34 30.79
CA GLU A 143 10.24 -53.29 30.28
C GLU A 143 10.65 -51.90 30.78
N GLN A 144 11.05 -51.78 32.05
CA GLN A 144 11.54 -50.53 32.63
C GLN A 144 12.85 -50.05 31.97
N GLU A 145 13.75 -50.96 31.62
CA GLU A 145 14.99 -50.64 30.92
C GLU A 145 14.75 -50.24 29.47
N ALA A 146 13.85 -50.92 28.76
CA ALA A 146 13.45 -50.56 27.39
C ALA A 146 12.78 -49.17 27.32
N LEU A 147 11.89 -48.84 28.26
CA LEU A 147 11.26 -47.52 28.37
C LEU A 147 12.27 -46.41 28.68
N ARG A 148 13.27 -46.69 29.53
CA ARG A 148 14.35 -45.73 29.80
C ARG A 148 15.21 -45.45 28.58
N GLN A 149 15.50 -46.47 27.77
CA GLN A 149 16.20 -46.28 26.49
C GLN A 149 15.37 -45.47 25.51
N GLN A 150 14.07 -45.72 25.38
CA GLN A 150 13.18 -44.93 24.51
C GLN A 150 13.04 -43.47 24.96
N LEU A 151 13.03 -43.21 26.27
CA LEU A 151 13.03 -41.84 26.80
C LEU A 151 14.35 -41.12 26.49
N ALA A 152 15.49 -41.82 26.63
CA ALA A 152 16.80 -41.26 26.31
C ALA A 152 16.93 -40.91 24.82
N THR A 153 16.48 -41.78 23.91
CA THR A 153 16.48 -41.49 22.47
C THR A 153 15.53 -40.36 22.11
N CYS A 154 14.33 -40.32 22.68
CA CYS A 154 13.37 -39.23 22.48
C CYS A 154 13.91 -37.88 22.96
N GLN A 155 14.59 -37.84 24.12
CA GLN A 155 15.25 -36.64 24.62
C GLN A 155 16.40 -36.18 23.72
N GLN A 156 17.18 -37.12 23.18
CA GLN A 156 18.25 -36.80 22.24
C GLN A 156 17.71 -36.21 20.95
N GLU A 157 16.66 -36.80 20.36
CA GLU A 157 16.00 -36.27 19.15
C GLU A 157 15.39 -34.88 19.38
N LEU A 158 14.78 -34.64 20.55
CA LEU A 158 14.26 -33.33 20.92
C LEU A 158 15.39 -32.29 21.02
N ASN A 159 16.52 -32.64 21.62
CA ASN A 159 17.68 -31.76 21.74
C ASN A 159 18.31 -31.45 20.37
N GLU A 160 18.42 -32.45 19.49
CA GLU A 160 18.90 -32.27 18.12
C GLU A 160 17.97 -31.35 17.32
N LYS A 161 16.65 -31.56 17.38
CA LYS A 161 15.66 -30.68 16.74
C LYS A 161 15.68 -29.27 17.32
N ALA A 162 15.80 -29.12 18.63
CA ALA A 162 15.90 -27.81 19.28
C ALA A 162 17.17 -27.06 18.85
N ASN A 163 18.30 -27.74 18.71
CA ASN A 163 19.55 -27.16 18.22
C ASN A 163 19.48 -26.79 16.73
N GLN A 164 18.85 -27.61 15.90
CA GLN A 164 18.58 -27.29 14.49
C GLN A 164 17.67 -26.06 14.36
N LEU A 165 16.63 -25.95 15.18
CA LEU A 165 15.73 -24.80 15.18
C LEU A 165 16.45 -23.52 15.62
N LYS A 166 17.25 -23.59 16.69
CA LYS A 166 18.05 -22.45 17.19
C LYS A 166 19.05 -21.96 16.16
N THR A 167 19.77 -22.87 15.49
CA THR A 167 20.75 -22.50 14.47
C THR A 167 20.09 -21.92 13.21
N SER A 168 18.93 -22.43 12.81
CA SER A 168 18.12 -21.89 11.71
C SER A 168 17.62 -20.47 12.03
N LEU A 169 17.03 -20.27 13.22
CA LEU A 169 16.56 -18.96 13.69
C LEU A 169 17.70 -17.94 13.80
N GLN A 170 18.89 -18.35 14.28
CA GLN A 170 20.07 -17.48 14.33
C GLN A 170 20.57 -17.07 12.94
N LYS A 171 20.52 -17.98 11.95
CA LYS A 171 20.87 -17.63 10.56
C LYS A 171 19.85 -16.67 9.94
N GLN A 172 18.56 -16.92 10.15
CA GLN A 172 17.48 -16.09 9.63
C GLN A 172 17.49 -14.68 10.26
N THR A 173 17.70 -14.58 11.57
CA THR A 173 17.81 -13.28 12.27
C THR A 173 19.04 -12.49 11.82
N ARG A 174 20.20 -13.14 11.62
CA ARG A 174 21.38 -12.49 11.03
C ARG A 174 21.14 -11.99 9.61
N ALA A 175 20.53 -12.81 8.76
CA ALA A 175 20.19 -12.41 7.40
C ALA A 175 19.22 -11.21 7.37
N TRP A 176 18.21 -11.22 8.23
CA TRP A 176 17.27 -10.10 8.36
C TRP A 176 17.96 -8.83 8.85
N LEU A 177 18.83 -8.94 9.84
CA LEU A 177 19.59 -7.81 10.38
C LEU A 177 20.52 -7.20 9.31
N ILE A 178 21.20 -8.03 8.51
CA ILE A 178 22.03 -7.56 7.39
C ILE A 178 21.16 -6.84 6.34
N SER A 179 19.98 -7.37 6.00
CA SER A 179 19.07 -6.72 5.05
C SER A 179 18.56 -5.37 5.57
N VAL A 180 18.22 -5.28 6.86
CA VAL A 180 17.78 -4.03 7.49
C VAL A 180 18.91 -2.99 7.52
N ILE A 181 20.13 -3.41 7.87
CA ILE A 181 21.31 -2.52 7.81
C ILE A 181 21.56 -2.06 6.38
N GLY A 182 21.48 -2.97 5.40
CA GLY A 182 21.61 -2.64 3.98
C GLY A 182 20.59 -1.59 3.54
N LEU A 183 19.31 -1.75 3.92
CA LEU A 183 18.25 -0.78 3.63
C LEU A 183 18.53 0.58 4.29
N LEU A 184 18.98 0.59 5.54
CA LEU A 184 19.34 1.82 6.25
C LEU A 184 20.49 2.56 5.57
N VAL A 185 21.53 1.84 5.12
CA VAL A 185 22.65 2.44 4.38
C VAL A 185 22.17 3.06 3.07
N ILE A 186 21.27 2.39 2.34
CA ILE A 186 20.68 2.94 1.11
C ILE A 186 19.86 4.20 1.42
N LEU A 187 19.03 4.19 2.46
CA LEU A 187 18.24 5.36 2.85
C LEU A 187 19.10 6.54 3.25
N VAL A 188 20.18 6.30 4.01
CA VAL A 188 21.15 7.34 4.37
C VAL A 188 21.84 7.89 3.12
N PHE A 189 22.24 7.02 2.19
CA PHE A 189 22.87 7.45 0.94
C PHE A 189 21.94 8.29 0.06
N VAL A 190 20.69 7.84 -0.14
CA VAL A 190 19.68 8.59 -0.90
C VAL A 190 19.36 9.91 -0.22
N GLY A 191 19.19 9.92 1.10
CA GLY A 191 18.96 11.14 1.87
C GLY A 191 20.12 12.14 1.77
N PHE A 192 21.36 11.64 1.80
CA PHE A 192 22.56 12.46 1.61
C PHE A 192 22.62 13.05 0.20
N GLN A 193 22.43 12.25 -0.85
CA GLN A 193 22.39 12.72 -2.24
C GLN A 193 21.32 13.80 -2.43
N TRP A 194 20.10 13.54 -1.97
CA TRP A 194 18.99 14.50 -2.04
C TRP A 194 19.31 15.81 -1.32
N PHE A 195 19.92 15.75 -0.14
CA PHE A 195 20.34 16.95 0.59
C PHE A 195 21.41 17.73 -0.18
N THR A 196 22.42 17.06 -0.74
CA THR A 196 23.47 17.72 -1.52
C THR A 196 22.94 18.38 -2.79
N GLU A 197 22.04 17.70 -3.52
CA GLU A 197 21.39 18.27 -4.70
C GLU A 197 20.54 19.48 -4.32
N ARG A 198 19.76 19.38 -3.24
CA ARG A 198 18.93 20.49 -2.76
C ARG A 198 19.78 21.69 -2.37
N ALA A 199 20.89 21.48 -1.65
CA ALA A 199 21.82 22.54 -1.29
C ALA A 199 22.48 23.18 -2.52
N ALA A 200 22.85 22.39 -3.53
CA ALA A 200 23.38 22.90 -4.80
C ALA A 200 22.33 23.74 -5.54
N TRP A 201 21.09 23.26 -5.62
CA TRP A 201 19.97 24.01 -6.21
C TRP A 201 19.63 25.28 -5.44
N ASP A 202 19.68 25.25 -4.12
CA ASP A 202 19.45 26.44 -3.27
C ASP A 202 20.57 27.47 -3.46
N THR A 203 21.81 27.01 -3.64
CA THR A 203 22.95 27.88 -3.98
C THR A 203 22.75 28.52 -5.35
N ILE A 204 22.40 27.73 -6.38
CA ILE A 204 22.12 28.25 -7.74
C ILE A 204 20.97 29.25 -7.71
N ARG A 205 19.88 28.96 -6.99
CA ARG A 205 18.73 29.89 -6.87
C ARG A 205 19.14 31.20 -6.21
N LYS A 206 19.99 31.14 -5.18
CA LYS A 206 20.49 32.32 -4.49
C LYS A 206 21.44 33.13 -5.37
N ASP A 207 22.43 32.48 -5.97
CA ASP A 207 23.49 33.13 -6.74
C ASP A 207 22.95 33.73 -8.04
N LEU A 208 22.08 33.00 -8.76
CA LEU A 208 21.44 33.48 -9.98
C LEU A 208 20.17 34.27 -9.71
N THR A 209 19.78 34.44 -8.45
CA THR A 209 18.58 35.20 -8.07
C THR A 209 17.35 34.67 -8.84
N ILE A 210 17.17 33.34 -8.83
CA ILE A 210 16.04 32.67 -9.48
C ILE A 210 14.86 32.73 -8.52
N LEU A 211 13.84 33.52 -8.86
CA LEU A 211 12.61 33.72 -8.07
C LEU A 211 12.88 34.19 -6.61
N PRO A 212 13.70 35.23 -6.38
CA PRO A 212 14.05 35.68 -5.02
C PRO A 212 12.84 36.28 -4.28
N TYR A 213 11.92 36.89 -5.03
CA TYR A 213 10.75 37.56 -4.54
C TYR A 213 9.53 36.67 -4.71
N GLN A 214 8.79 36.47 -3.63
CA GLN A 214 7.53 35.74 -3.63
C GLN A 214 6.39 36.74 -3.81
N PRO A 215 5.75 36.80 -4.99
CA PRO A 215 4.73 37.80 -5.26
C PRO A 215 3.48 37.56 -4.43
N THR A 216 2.83 38.64 -4.03
CA THR A 216 1.52 38.60 -3.39
C THR A 216 0.44 38.14 -4.37
N GLN A 217 -0.71 37.67 -3.87
CA GLN A 217 -1.82 37.31 -4.74
C GLN A 217 -2.31 38.49 -5.59
N GLU A 218 -2.27 39.72 -5.05
CA GLU A 218 -2.62 40.93 -5.80
C GLU A 218 -1.66 41.18 -6.98
N GLU A 219 -0.36 40.97 -6.76
CA GLU A 219 0.66 41.08 -7.81
C GLU A 219 0.47 40.01 -8.88
N ILE A 220 0.22 38.76 -8.48
CA ILE A 220 -0.11 37.65 -9.37
C ILE A 220 -1.32 37.99 -10.24
N ASP A 221 -2.37 38.50 -9.61
CA ASP A 221 -3.61 38.89 -10.26
C ASP A 221 -3.44 40.11 -11.19
N SER A 222 -2.55 41.03 -10.83
CA SER A 222 -2.26 42.23 -11.63
C SER A 222 -1.57 41.88 -12.94
N LEU A 223 -0.70 40.87 -12.95
CA LEU A 223 0.08 40.46 -14.12
C LEU A 223 -0.63 39.37 -14.94
N SER A 224 -1.24 38.38 -14.29
CA SER A 224 -1.87 37.24 -14.98
C SER A 224 -3.01 37.67 -15.90
N GLY A 225 -3.12 37.01 -17.05
CA GLY A 225 -4.21 37.20 -18.01
C GLY A 225 -3.74 37.39 -19.45
N ILE A 226 -4.65 37.92 -20.27
CA ILE A 226 -4.45 38.16 -21.70
C ILE A 226 -4.15 39.64 -21.92
N TRP A 227 -3.12 39.92 -22.71
CA TRP A 227 -2.60 41.26 -22.98
C TRP A 227 -2.44 41.48 -24.48
N LEU A 228 -2.87 42.65 -24.97
CA LEU A 228 -2.36 43.15 -26.25
C LEU A 228 -0.92 43.62 -26.04
N TYR A 229 -0.03 43.22 -26.94
CA TYR A 229 1.39 43.57 -26.90
C TYR A 229 1.76 44.27 -28.20
N TYR A 230 2.18 45.54 -28.08
CA TYR A 230 2.67 46.33 -29.19
C TYR A 230 4.18 46.48 -29.09
N THR A 231 4.84 46.33 -30.23
CA THR A 231 6.29 46.41 -30.35
C THR A 231 6.64 47.09 -31.66
N GLY A 232 7.64 47.97 -31.62
CA GLY A 232 8.26 48.45 -32.85
C GLY A 232 8.74 47.26 -33.68
N ALA A 233 8.65 47.35 -35.00
CA ALA A 233 9.05 46.30 -35.93
C ALA A 233 10.29 46.68 -36.76
N PRO A 234 11.41 47.14 -36.15
CA PRO A 234 12.70 47.15 -36.86
C PRO A 234 13.14 45.72 -37.24
N GLN A 235 12.38 44.70 -36.83
CA GLN A 235 12.44 43.31 -37.27
C GLN A 235 12.15 43.10 -38.77
N ALA A 236 11.61 44.10 -39.46
CA ALA A 236 11.44 44.04 -40.90
C ALA A 236 12.82 44.08 -41.60
N ARG A 237 12.96 43.31 -42.70
CA ARG A 237 14.20 43.14 -43.48
C ARG A 237 14.92 44.47 -43.69
N GLY A 238 16.25 44.49 -43.67
CA GLY A 238 17.02 45.74 -43.76
C GLY A 238 16.74 46.60 -44.99
N ASN A 239 16.21 45.99 -46.06
CA ASN A 239 15.83 46.67 -47.29
C ASN A 239 14.43 47.34 -47.24
N ASP A 240 13.67 47.18 -46.16
CA ASP A 240 12.38 47.87 -45.98
C ASP A 240 12.63 49.30 -45.46
N PRO A 241 12.40 50.34 -46.29
CA PRO A 241 12.67 51.73 -45.89
C PRO A 241 11.76 52.19 -44.73
N ASN A 242 10.65 51.49 -44.48
CA ASN A 242 9.70 51.82 -43.42
C ASN A 242 9.89 50.96 -42.16
N ARG A 243 10.94 50.12 -42.06
CA ARG A 243 11.12 49.19 -40.92
C ARG A 243 11.05 49.87 -39.54
N TYR A 244 11.56 51.10 -39.43
CA TYR A 244 11.54 51.87 -38.18
C TYR A 244 10.18 52.52 -37.90
N HIS A 245 9.31 52.62 -38.90
CA HIS A 245 7.93 53.14 -38.80
C HIS A 245 6.89 52.02 -38.86
N GLN A 246 7.29 50.76 -38.66
CA GLN A 246 6.36 49.63 -38.55
C GLN A 246 6.16 49.22 -37.10
N VAL A 247 4.95 48.77 -36.81
CA VAL A 247 4.53 48.24 -35.52
C VAL A 247 3.87 46.88 -35.72
N ALA A 248 4.17 45.94 -34.83
CA ALA A 248 3.46 44.67 -34.74
C ALA A 248 2.55 44.67 -33.52
N ASN A 249 1.28 44.29 -33.73
CA ASN A 249 0.37 43.98 -32.64
C ASN A 249 0.29 42.48 -32.44
N ASN A 250 0.51 42.05 -31.20
CA ASN A 250 0.57 40.66 -30.79
C ASN A 250 -0.37 40.43 -29.60
N LEU A 251 -0.57 39.16 -29.23
CA LEU A 251 -1.32 38.78 -28.06
C LEU A 251 -0.43 37.99 -27.11
N VAL A 252 -0.42 38.35 -25.83
CA VAL A 252 0.37 37.68 -24.80
C VAL A 252 -0.55 37.04 -23.77
N GLU A 253 -0.31 35.78 -23.47
CA GLU A 253 -0.88 35.05 -22.35
C GLU A 253 0.18 34.93 -21.25
N ILE A 254 -0.21 35.38 -20.04
CA ILE A 254 0.63 35.29 -18.85
C ILE A 254 -0.12 34.48 -17.80
N THR A 255 0.44 33.35 -17.40
CA THR A 255 -0.18 32.41 -16.46
C THR A 255 0.78 32.08 -15.33
N TYR A 256 0.33 32.20 -14.08
CA TYR A 256 1.14 31.85 -12.91
C TYR A 256 1.10 30.34 -12.68
N LYS A 257 2.27 29.72 -12.53
CA LYS A 257 2.46 28.28 -12.29
C LYS A 257 3.73 28.04 -11.48
N ASP A 258 3.63 27.25 -10.41
CA ASP A 258 4.77 26.73 -9.64
C ASP A 258 5.80 27.81 -9.20
N GLY A 259 5.34 29.01 -8.84
CA GLY A 259 6.19 30.10 -8.34
C GLY A 259 6.73 31.07 -9.40
N TYR A 260 6.43 30.86 -10.68
CA TYR A 260 6.81 31.75 -11.78
C TYR A 260 5.63 31.97 -12.75
N PHE A 261 5.77 32.89 -13.70
CA PHE A 261 4.76 33.05 -14.75
C PHE A 261 5.27 32.48 -16.06
N THR A 262 4.45 31.71 -16.76
CA THR A 262 4.68 31.36 -18.15
C THR A 262 4.29 32.53 -19.04
N PHE A 263 5.08 32.79 -20.07
CA PHE A 263 4.82 33.81 -21.09
C PHE A 263 4.64 33.13 -22.44
N TYR A 264 3.49 33.34 -23.09
CA TYR A 264 3.27 32.93 -24.46
C TYR A 264 2.84 34.14 -25.28
N ARG A 265 3.61 34.51 -26.31
CA ARG A 265 3.27 35.59 -27.25
C ARG A 265 2.86 34.98 -28.58
N HIS A 266 1.61 35.15 -28.95
CA HIS A 266 1.15 34.92 -30.31
C HIS A 266 1.57 36.12 -31.17
N GLY A 267 2.48 35.89 -32.10
CA GLY A 267 2.96 36.92 -33.00
C GLY A 267 2.22 36.94 -34.33
N ALA A 268 2.29 38.05 -35.07
CA ALA A 268 1.77 38.09 -36.44
C ALA A 268 2.32 36.96 -37.33
N ASN A 269 3.63 36.71 -37.22
CA ASN A 269 4.34 35.64 -37.93
C ASN A 269 5.05 34.66 -36.99
N ILE A 270 5.57 35.15 -35.86
CA ILE A 270 6.49 34.39 -35.00
C ILE A 270 6.00 34.40 -33.56
N ASP A 271 5.66 33.21 -33.07
CA ASP A 271 5.27 32.99 -31.68
C ASP A 271 6.51 32.93 -30.78
N HIS A 272 6.39 33.47 -29.57
CA HIS A 272 7.42 33.34 -28.53
C HIS A 272 6.88 32.59 -27.32
N ILE A 273 7.79 31.88 -26.65
CA ILE A 273 7.56 31.24 -25.35
C ILE A 273 8.63 31.69 -24.35
N GLY A 274 8.29 31.70 -23.07
CA GLY A 274 9.21 32.14 -22.04
C GLY A 274 8.61 32.15 -20.64
N TYR A 275 9.21 32.96 -19.78
CA TYR A 275 8.78 33.14 -18.40
C TYR A 275 8.90 34.60 -17.95
N ILE A 276 8.15 34.94 -16.91
CA ILE A 276 8.27 36.19 -16.18
C ILE A 276 8.53 35.86 -14.71
N GLN A 277 9.45 36.61 -14.10
CA GLN A 277 9.67 36.57 -12.66
C GLN A 277 9.63 37.97 -12.06
N PHE A 278 9.22 38.05 -10.80
CA PHE A 278 9.35 39.28 -10.03
C PHE A 278 10.79 39.41 -9.51
N GLU A 279 11.36 40.58 -9.75
CA GLU A 279 12.68 40.96 -9.23
C GLU A 279 12.55 41.75 -7.92
N ALA A 280 11.46 42.51 -7.78
CA ALA A 280 11.13 43.33 -6.62
C ALA A 280 9.63 43.66 -6.66
N PRO A 281 9.05 44.28 -5.61
CA PRO A 281 7.66 44.73 -5.65
C PRO A 281 7.38 45.57 -6.90
N SER A 282 6.36 45.18 -7.67
CA SER A 282 5.98 45.84 -8.93
C SER A 282 7.04 45.85 -10.05
N LEU A 283 8.16 45.12 -9.95
CA LEU A 283 9.20 45.02 -10.99
C LEU A 283 9.34 43.58 -11.45
N VAL A 284 9.21 43.35 -12.75
CA VAL A 284 9.31 42.02 -13.34
C VAL A 284 10.31 41.98 -14.48
N SER A 285 11.04 40.87 -14.58
CA SER A 285 11.84 40.54 -15.75
C SER A 285 11.10 39.55 -16.63
N ILE A 286 11.19 39.74 -17.94
CA ILE A 286 10.55 38.92 -18.95
C ILE A 286 11.66 38.31 -19.80
N TYR A 287 11.73 36.99 -19.82
CA TYR A 287 12.53 36.27 -20.80
C TYR A 287 11.59 35.60 -21.80
N SER A 288 11.88 35.72 -23.08
CA SER A 288 11.20 34.92 -24.11
C SER A 288 12.12 34.59 -25.27
N ARG A 289 11.75 33.59 -26.06
CA ARG A 289 12.47 33.17 -27.27
C ARG A 289 11.48 32.70 -28.31
N VAL A 290 11.93 32.60 -29.56
CA VAL A 290 11.11 32.03 -30.63
C VAL A 290 10.70 30.60 -30.27
N LYS A 291 9.43 30.28 -30.48
CA LYS A 291 8.92 28.93 -30.32
C LYS A 291 9.33 28.09 -31.54
N ASN A 292 10.19 27.11 -31.31
CA ASN A 292 10.64 26.15 -32.31
C ASN A 292 10.43 24.71 -31.83
N ALA A 293 10.50 23.76 -32.76
CA ALA A 293 10.37 22.33 -32.47
C ALA A 293 11.67 21.72 -31.89
N SER A 294 12.83 22.30 -32.22
CA SER A 294 14.15 21.82 -31.79
C SER A 294 14.43 22.08 -30.31
N GLY A 295 13.73 23.04 -29.69
CA GLY A 295 14.01 23.47 -28.32
C GLY A 295 15.19 24.43 -28.20
N ASN A 296 15.92 24.70 -29.29
CA ASN A 296 17.07 25.61 -29.31
C ASN A 296 16.65 27.05 -28.99
N VAL A 297 17.56 27.81 -28.38
CA VAL A 297 17.32 29.24 -28.13
C VAL A 297 17.56 30.01 -29.42
N GLU A 298 16.50 30.61 -29.95
CA GLU A 298 16.53 31.47 -31.13
C GLU A 298 15.92 32.83 -30.79
N SER A 299 16.63 33.89 -31.19
CA SER A 299 16.27 35.30 -30.98
C SER A 299 15.70 35.59 -29.59
N PRO A 300 16.48 35.35 -28.51
CA PRO A 300 16.04 35.61 -27.15
C PRO A 300 15.72 37.10 -26.96
N ILE A 301 14.72 37.35 -26.12
CA ILE A 301 14.30 38.67 -25.66
C ILE A 301 14.44 38.70 -24.15
N HIS A 302 15.09 39.73 -23.65
CA HIS A 302 15.14 40.07 -22.24
C HIS A 302 14.50 41.44 -22.06
N ALA A 303 13.55 41.56 -21.14
CA ALA A 303 12.88 42.83 -20.86
C ALA A 303 12.68 43.06 -19.37
N LEU A 304 12.66 44.33 -18.98
CA LEU A 304 12.22 44.77 -17.67
C LEU A 304 10.92 45.55 -17.80
N LEU A 305 9.94 45.20 -16.98
CA LEU A 305 8.63 45.84 -16.92
C LEU A 305 8.33 46.26 -15.48
N ARG A 306 7.72 47.44 -15.33
CA ARG A 306 7.22 47.92 -14.04
C ARG A 306 5.69 47.97 -14.06
N LEU A 307 5.06 47.45 -13.00
CA LEU A 307 3.61 47.41 -12.80
C LEU A 307 3.11 48.77 -12.27
N ASP A 308 3.27 49.80 -13.10
CA ASP A 308 2.85 51.16 -12.77
C ASP A 308 1.33 51.24 -12.57
N LYS A 309 0.90 51.68 -11.38
CA LYS A 309 -0.51 51.91 -11.07
C LYS A 309 -1.02 53.18 -11.78
N GLY A 310 -2.29 53.17 -12.19
CA GLY A 310 -3.00 54.36 -12.69
C GLY A 310 -2.90 54.60 -14.21
N LYS A 311 -2.17 53.77 -14.96
CA LYS A 311 -2.17 53.81 -16.43
C LYS A 311 -2.98 52.64 -17.00
N GLY A 312 -3.64 52.86 -18.14
CA GLY A 312 -4.36 51.81 -18.89
C GLY A 312 -3.44 50.86 -19.67
N TYR A 313 -2.12 51.06 -19.57
CA TYR A 313 -1.09 50.29 -20.24
C TYR A 313 0.14 50.17 -19.35
N LEU A 314 0.99 49.18 -19.66
CA LEU A 314 2.32 49.01 -19.07
C LEU A 314 3.37 49.11 -20.16
N THR A 315 4.58 49.51 -19.80
CA THR A 315 5.71 49.59 -20.74
C THR A 315 6.85 48.71 -20.26
N SER A 316 7.50 48.02 -21.18
CA SER A 316 8.78 47.37 -20.94
C SER A 316 9.88 47.96 -21.82
N ILE A 317 11.11 47.90 -21.33
CA ILE A 317 12.32 48.09 -22.13
C ILE A 317 12.89 46.71 -22.37
N ALA A 318 13.12 46.35 -23.64
CA ALA A 318 13.58 45.03 -24.03
C ALA A 318 14.76 45.09 -24.98
N THR A 319 15.68 44.14 -24.87
CA THR A 319 16.66 43.82 -25.90
C THR A 319 16.16 42.64 -26.72
N THR A 320 16.16 42.77 -28.04
CA THR A 320 15.72 41.79 -29.02
C THR A 320 16.65 41.82 -30.25
N TRP A 321 16.33 41.04 -31.27
CA TRP A 321 17.01 41.01 -32.56
C TRP A 321 16.27 41.80 -33.63
N SER A 322 17.00 42.26 -34.65
CA SER A 322 16.50 42.93 -35.84
C SER A 322 15.93 41.96 -36.89
N PHE A 323 16.06 40.64 -36.69
CA PHE A 323 15.55 39.57 -37.58
C PHE A 323 15.93 39.75 -39.06
N ASP A 324 17.07 40.37 -39.32
CA ASP A 324 17.63 40.47 -40.66
C ASP A 324 18.33 39.17 -41.08
N THR A 325 18.82 39.10 -42.31
CA THR A 325 19.57 37.94 -42.81
C THR A 325 21.08 38.11 -42.66
N GLY A 326 21.76 37.05 -42.22
CA GLY A 326 23.22 37.01 -42.13
C GLY A 326 23.77 38.01 -41.13
N GLU A 327 24.77 38.78 -41.55
CA GLU A 327 25.47 39.77 -40.70
C GLU A 327 24.60 40.98 -40.31
N GLY A 328 23.46 41.20 -40.99
CA GLY A 328 22.53 42.27 -40.63
C GLY A 328 21.65 41.96 -39.41
N ASN A 329 21.63 40.70 -38.95
CA ASN A 329 20.87 40.32 -37.78
C ASN A 329 21.61 40.79 -36.53
N ASP A 330 21.12 41.86 -35.93
CA ASP A 330 21.79 42.53 -34.83
C ASP A 330 20.86 42.74 -33.63
N MET A 331 21.45 42.86 -32.45
CA MET A 331 20.74 43.21 -31.23
C MET A 331 20.29 44.66 -31.25
N ILE A 332 19.10 44.90 -30.74
CA ILE A 332 18.48 46.22 -30.61
C ILE A 332 17.74 46.31 -29.29
N GLY A 333 17.72 47.50 -28.69
CA GLY A 333 16.81 47.88 -27.61
C GLY A 333 15.51 48.42 -28.20
N ILE A 334 14.38 48.06 -27.59
CA ILE A 334 13.05 48.53 -27.99
C ILE A 334 12.16 48.77 -26.77
N ARG A 335 11.18 49.67 -26.91
CA ARG A 335 10.05 49.76 -25.98
C ARG A 335 8.90 48.88 -26.44
N ASN A 336 8.27 48.18 -25.50
CA ASN A 336 7.01 47.47 -25.75
C ASN A 336 5.91 48.01 -24.87
N VAL A 337 4.67 47.94 -25.37
CA VAL A 337 3.48 48.41 -24.65
C VAL A 337 2.50 47.25 -24.48
N PHE A 338 2.05 47.04 -23.25
CA PHE A 338 1.11 46.01 -22.85
C PHE A 338 -0.22 46.64 -22.44
N ILE A 339 -1.33 46.16 -23.00
CA ILE A 339 -2.69 46.62 -22.66
C ILE A 339 -3.52 45.42 -22.23
N LYS A 340 -3.90 45.36 -20.95
CA LYS A 340 -4.62 44.22 -20.37
C LYS A 340 -6.01 44.10 -21.01
N GLN A 341 -6.34 42.92 -21.52
CA GLN A 341 -7.65 42.61 -22.07
C GLN A 341 -8.56 41.93 -21.03
N GLY A 342 -7.98 41.13 -20.14
CA GLY A 342 -8.66 40.56 -18.98
C GLY A 342 -7.95 39.34 -18.40
N LYS A 343 -8.63 38.61 -17.53
CA LYS A 343 -8.12 37.41 -16.85
C LYS A 343 -8.79 36.15 -17.42
N GLY A 344 -8.02 35.05 -17.50
CA GLY A 344 -8.49 33.72 -17.88
C GLY A 344 -9.01 33.61 -19.33
N GLY A 345 -9.77 32.54 -19.59
CA GLY A 345 -10.28 32.17 -20.91
C GLY A 345 -9.31 31.30 -21.71
N SER A 346 -9.73 30.87 -22.90
CA SER A 346 -8.90 30.12 -23.84
C SER A 346 -8.56 30.96 -25.07
N LEU A 347 -7.33 30.80 -25.57
CA LEU A 347 -6.88 31.35 -26.84
C LEU A 347 -6.79 30.25 -27.87
N GLU A 348 -7.43 30.49 -29.01
CA GLU A 348 -7.42 29.57 -30.15
C GLU A 348 -7.07 30.35 -31.42
N GLU A 349 -6.16 29.80 -32.21
CA GLU A 349 -5.86 30.35 -33.53
C GLU A 349 -6.95 29.95 -34.52
N VAL A 350 -7.50 30.94 -35.23
CA VAL A 350 -8.50 30.73 -36.27
C VAL A 350 -7.77 30.57 -37.61
N ILE A 351 -7.67 29.32 -38.05
CA ILE A 351 -7.06 28.93 -39.33
C ILE A 351 -8.12 28.51 -40.35
N ASN A 352 -7.77 28.56 -41.64
CA ASN A 352 -8.59 28.03 -42.75
C ASN A 352 -9.99 28.66 -42.90
N THR A 353 -10.15 29.93 -42.52
CA THR A 353 -11.39 30.70 -42.75
C THR A 353 -11.21 31.73 -43.87
N ARG A 354 -12.31 32.15 -44.50
CA ARG A 354 -12.30 33.22 -45.52
C ARG A 354 -11.71 34.52 -44.96
N GLU A 355 -11.97 34.82 -43.69
CA GLU A 355 -11.44 36.01 -43.02
C GLU A 355 -9.92 35.94 -42.84
N ASN A 356 -9.39 34.80 -42.37
CA ASN A 356 -7.96 34.57 -42.24
C ASN A 356 -7.24 34.60 -43.60
N ALA A 357 -7.82 34.00 -44.63
CA ALA A 357 -7.28 34.01 -45.99
C ALA A 357 -7.23 35.44 -46.58
N ASN A 358 -8.24 36.26 -46.31
CA ASN A 358 -8.33 37.62 -46.85
C ASN A 358 -7.46 38.65 -46.10
N CYS A 359 -7.24 38.49 -44.80
CA CYS A 359 -6.61 39.54 -43.99
C CYS A 359 -5.07 39.53 -44.04
N HIS A 360 -4.44 38.46 -44.55
CA HIS A 360 -3.01 38.20 -44.46
C HIS A 360 -2.47 38.42 -43.05
N CYS A 361 -3.20 37.92 -42.05
CA CYS A 361 -2.98 38.16 -40.63
C CYS A 361 -3.25 36.89 -39.82
N LYS A 362 -2.60 36.76 -38.67
CA LYS A 362 -2.94 35.71 -37.70
C LYS A 362 -4.18 36.18 -36.91
N ILE A 363 -5.23 35.37 -36.89
CA ILE A 363 -6.46 35.68 -36.14
C ILE A 363 -6.49 34.83 -34.88
N MET A 364 -6.53 35.48 -33.72
CA MET A 364 -6.68 34.82 -32.43
C MET A 364 -8.07 35.06 -31.87
N LYS A 365 -8.76 33.97 -31.49
CA LYS A 365 -10.02 34.00 -30.76
C LYS A 365 -9.76 33.82 -29.28
N TRP A 366 -10.20 34.77 -28.49
CA TRP A 366 -10.24 34.67 -27.04
C TRP A 366 -11.65 34.39 -26.57
N THR A 367 -11.84 33.27 -25.88
CA THR A 367 -13.12 32.85 -25.30
C THR A 367 -13.05 32.94 -23.78
N LYS A 368 -13.67 33.97 -23.19
CA LYS A 368 -13.73 34.15 -21.74
C LYS A 368 -14.83 33.29 -21.10
N SER A 369 -15.96 33.17 -21.79
CA SER A 369 -17.08 32.28 -21.48
C SER A 369 -17.84 31.98 -22.78
N ALA A 370 -18.77 31.02 -22.78
CA ALA A 370 -19.47 30.56 -23.99
C ALA A 370 -20.07 31.71 -24.84
N ASN A 371 -20.49 32.81 -24.19
CA ASN A 371 -21.10 33.97 -24.86
C ASN A 371 -20.18 35.21 -24.94
N GLN A 372 -18.95 35.14 -24.42
CA GLN A 372 -17.99 36.25 -24.45
C GLN A 372 -16.75 35.85 -25.23
N THR A 373 -16.79 36.14 -26.53
CA THR A 373 -15.67 35.90 -27.44
C THR A 373 -15.17 37.21 -28.03
N LYS A 374 -13.86 37.32 -28.25
CA LYS A 374 -13.22 38.46 -28.91
C LYS A 374 -12.19 37.97 -29.92
N LEU A 375 -12.22 38.54 -31.13
CA LEU A 375 -11.25 38.26 -32.18
C LEU A 375 -10.17 39.34 -32.21
N PHE A 376 -8.94 38.91 -32.41
CA PHE A 376 -7.77 39.78 -32.54
C PHE A 376 -7.05 39.45 -33.85
N GLN A 377 -6.89 40.47 -34.70
CA GLN A 377 -6.11 40.35 -35.93
C GLN A 377 -4.69 40.85 -35.66
N LEU A 378 -3.72 39.94 -35.69
CA LEU A 378 -2.30 40.19 -35.44
C LEU A 378 -1.57 40.38 -36.76
N LYS A 379 -1.02 41.58 -36.99
CA LYS A 379 -0.28 41.90 -38.21
C LYS A 379 0.68 43.07 -38.01
N TYR A 380 1.59 43.21 -38.97
CA TYR A 380 2.41 44.41 -39.13
C TYR A 380 1.57 45.54 -39.73
N LYS A 381 1.78 46.76 -39.24
CA LYS A 381 1.13 47.98 -39.72
C LYS A 381 2.13 49.13 -39.70
N LEU A 382 1.89 50.14 -40.52
CA LEU A 382 2.59 51.42 -40.37
C LEU A 382 2.14 52.10 -39.08
N LEU A 383 3.07 52.65 -38.32
CA LEU A 383 2.85 53.35 -37.06
C LEU A 383 1.76 54.43 -37.21
N ASP A 384 1.80 55.18 -38.32
CA ASP A 384 0.84 56.24 -38.62
C ASP A 384 -0.60 55.77 -38.76
N THR A 385 -0.82 54.48 -39.03
CA THR A 385 -2.17 53.91 -39.16
C THR A 385 -2.81 53.54 -37.82
N LEU A 386 -2.06 53.61 -36.71
CA LEU A 386 -2.64 53.40 -35.39
C LEU A 386 -3.64 54.53 -35.07
N ALA A 387 -4.78 54.19 -34.49
CA ALA A 387 -5.76 55.20 -34.06
C ALA A 387 -5.33 55.92 -32.77
N ASP A 388 -4.63 55.22 -31.88
CA ASP A 388 -4.21 55.73 -30.59
C ASP A 388 -2.90 56.54 -30.70
N LYS A 389 -3.02 57.86 -30.58
CA LYS A 389 -1.86 58.77 -30.59
C LYS A 389 -0.91 58.55 -29.42
N SER A 390 -1.43 58.16 -28.25
CA SER A 390 -0.58 57.91 -27.07
C SER A 390 0.28 56.68 -27.30
N LEU A 391 -0.28 55.64 -27.93
CA LEU A 391 0.45 54.44 -28.31
C LEU A 391 1.55 54.75 -29.33
N LYS A 392 1.26 55.57 -30.35
CA LYS A 392 2.26 55.98 -31.35
C LYS A 392 3.50 56.58 -30.70
N ASN A 393 3.31 57.56 -29.82
CA ASN A 393 4.42 58.26 -29.14
C ASN A 393 5.24 57.34 -28.22
N LEU A 394 4.72 56.17 -27.85
CA LEU A 394 5.44 55.22 -27.01
C LEU A 394 6.31 54.26 -27.81
N ILE A 395 5.96 53.94 -29.04
CA ILE A 395 6.59 52.91 -29.87
C ILE A 395 7.06 53.45 -31.23
N ASP A 396 7.33 54.75 -31.28
CA ASP A 396 7.93 55.41 -32.43
C ASP A 396 9.40 55.01 -32.59
N GLU A 397 10.02 55.53 -33.64
CA GLU A 397 11.42 55.32 -33.93
C GLU A 397 12.33 55.74 -32.76
N ASN A 398 11.96 56.76 -31.99
CA ASN A 398 12.70 57.19 -30.79
C ASN A 398 12.71 56.15 -29.65
N SER A 399 11.86 55.13 -29.75
CA SER A 399 11.84 54.00 -28.81
C SER A 399 12.81 52.87 -29.17
N ILE A 400 13.53 52.99 -30.29
CA ILE A 400 14.47 51.99 -30.81
C ILE A 400 15.91 52.44 -30.52
N LEU A 401 16.71 51.55 -29.94
CA LEU A 401 18.13 51.75 -29.66
C LEU A 401 18.94 50.71 -30.43
N LEU A 402 19.81 51.14 -31.34
CA LEU A 402 20.72 50.22 -32.03
C LEU A 402 21.90 49.83 -31.12
N ARG A 403 22.42 48.61 -31.26
CA ARG A 403 23.64 48.17 -30.54
C ARG A 403 24.84 49.03 -30.90
N GLU A 404 25.02 49.30 -32.20
CA GLU A 404 26.01 50.23 -32.72
C GLU A 404 25.31 51.46 -33.30
N PRO A 405 25.65 52.69 -32.86
CA PRO A 405 25.13 53.91 -33.45
C PRO A 405 25.48 53.99 -34.94
N GLN A 406 24.50 54.28 -35.80
CA GLN A 406 24.70 54.43 -37.24
C GLN A 406 24.60 55.91 -37.65
N GLU A 407 25.57 56.38 -38.41
CA GLU A 407 25.60 57.75 -38.93
C GLU A 407 24.47 57.97 -39.96
N GLY A 408 23.79 59.12 -39.91
CA GLY A 408 22.62 59.39 -40.75
C GLY A 408 21.32 58.74 -40.29
N LEU A 409 21.37 57.83 -39.30
CA LEU A 409 20.21 57.25 -38.64
C LEU A 409 19.80 58.06 -37.40
N ILE A 410 19.76 59.39 -37.55
CA ILE A 410 19.11 60.23 -36.54
C ILE A 410 17.60 60.08 -36.80
N LEU A 411 16.93 59.35 -35.91
CA LEU A 411 15.49 59.07 -35.94
C LEU A 411 14.62 60.31 -35.64
N THR A 412 15.06 61.49 -36.05
CA THR A 412 14.29 62.73 -36.01
C THR A 412 13.77 63.07 -37.40
N PRO A 413 12.60 63.70 -37.53
CA PRO A 413 12.25 64.33 -38.79
C PRO A 413 13.32 65.37 -39.08
N ALA A 414 13.98 65.23 -40.22
CA ALA A 414 14.86 66.26 -40.73
C ALA A 414 14.09 67.58 -40.68
N LEU A 415 14.55 68.52 -39.85
CA LEU A 415 14.38 69.94 -40.12
C LEU A 415 15.14 70.20 -41.42
N VAL A 416 14.54 69.80 -42.54
CA VAL A 416 14.94 70.26 -43.86
C VAL A 416 14.69 71.75 -43.81
N ASN A 417 15.80 72.47 -43.70
CA ASN A 417 15.90 73.90 -43.76
C ASN A 417 14.85 74.47 -44.73
N LYS A 418 13.83 75.14 -44.19
CA LYS A 418 13.25 76.29 -44.89
C LYS A 418 14.38 77.29 -45.03
N LYS A 419 15.05 77.30 -46.18
CA LYS A 419 15.74 78.49 -46.65
C LYS A 419 14.78 79.21 -47.59
N GLU A 420 14.58 80.48 -47.23
CA GLU A 420 13.92 81.55 -47.97
C GLU A 420 14.46 81.71 -49.40
#